data_AF-A0AAE3T1W0-F1
#
_entry.id   AF-A0AAE3T1W0-F1
#
_cell.length_a   1.000
_cell.length_b   1.000
_cell.length_c   1.000
_cell.angle_alpha   90.00
_cell.angle_beta   90.00
_cell.angle_gamma   90.00
#
_symmetry.space_group_name_H-M   'P 1'
#
loop_
_entity.id
_entity.type
_entity.pdbx_description
1 polymer ?
#
loop_
_entity_poly.entity_id
_entity_poly.type
_entity_poly.pdbx_seq_one_letter_code
_entity_poly.pdbx_strand_id
1 'polypeptide(L)'
;MDSLINAAARALAQGDALEALKQVALRGDPPALALRGIALAQLGEHARARMLLRRAERGFGAHEAVARARCVVAQAEVALALRDLQAAPPALARAAQTLQARGDMANAWHAHAIEARHLLLLGRLDEAQAALARLNGQALPPVLGALAELTAAELALRALNVEEAAAALARALRAAQKAQVPALLAEVLDAQALLQRPAARCLGPDGESPLRLDEVAALLAGPALVVDACRHRLCARGRALDLSRRPVLFALLRALARAWPHDVPREALIAEVFRQRESDETHRARLRVEMGRLRRLVAPLAQVRATDRGYALQALHAPPGQADTVRLLLPPLDGDSGALLALLADGAAWSTSALAQALGESQRQVQRALAELHAEGRVRAVGLARARRWVAPPLTGFTTLLLLPGAPPIA
;
A
#
# COMPACT_ATOMS: atom_id res chain seq x y z
N MET A 1 -29.78 14.80 -29.41
CA MET A 1 -28.92 14.06 -28.47
C MET A 1 -28.60 12.72 -29.12
N ASP A 2 -27.32 12.37 -29.24
CA ASP A 2 -26.87 11.24 -30.06
C ASP A 2 -27.20 9.89 -29.39
N SER A 3 -28.05 9.08 -30.04
CA SER A 3 -28.58 7.83 -29.47
C SER A 3 -27.50 6.79 -29.21
N LEU A 4 -26.47 6.72 -30.06
CA LEU A 4 -25.37 5.77 -29.95
C LEU A 4 -24.44 6.13 -28.78
N ILE A 5 -24.15 7.42 -28.60
CA ILE A 5 -23.36 7.91 -27.46
C ILE A 5 -24.08 7.60 -26.13
N ASN A 6 -25.40 7.80 -26.07
CA ASN A 6 -26.19 7.48 -24.89
C ASN A 6 -26.27 5.98 -24.62
N ALA A 7 -26.39 5.15 -25.66
CA ALA A 7 -26.37 3.69 -25.52
C ALA A 7 -25.02 3.19 -24.99
N ALA A 8 -23.92 3.67 -25.58
CA ALA A 8 -22.57 3.34 -25.14
C ALA A 8 -22.31 3.79 -23.69
N ALA A 9 -22.73 4.99 -23.30
CA ALA A 9 -22.58 5.46 -21.93
C ALA A 9 -23.33 4.59 -20.91
N ARG A 10 -24.54 4.12 -21.25
CA ARG A 10 -25.31 3.19 -20.41
C ARG A 10 -24.63 1.82 -20.30
N ALA A 11 -24.14 1.28 -21.41
CA ALA A 11 -23.39 0.03 -21.41
C ALA A 11 -22.15 0.11 -20.51
N LEU A 12 -21.38 1.19 -20.60
CA LEU A 12 -20.22 1.42 -19.71
C LEU A 12 -20.60 1.55 -18.24
N ALA A 13 -21.72 2.20 -17.93
CA ALA A 13 -22.20 2.33 -16.55
C ALA A 13 -22.59 0.98 -15.93
N GLN A 14 -22.90 -0.02 -16.77
CA GLN A 14 -23.20 -1.41 -16.37
C GLN A 14 -21.95 -2.31 -16.45
N GLY A 15 -20.80 -1.78 -16.86
CA GLY A 15 -19.57 -2.55 -17.03
C GLY A 15 -19.47 -3.34 -18.35
N ASP A 16 -20.38 -3.11 -19.31
CA ASP A 16 -20.34 -3.76 -20.62
C ASP A 16 -19.50 -2.94 -21.62
N ALA A 17 -18.18 -3.05 -21.47
CA ALA A 17 -17.22 -2.36 -22.32
C ALA A 17 -17.30 -2.80 -23.79
N LEU A 18 -17.61 -4.08 -24.05
CA LEU A 18 -17.68 -4.61 -25.40
C LEU A 18 -18.91 -4.07 -26.14
N GLU A 19 -20.07 -4.05 -25.49
CA GLU A 19 -21.27 -3.46 -26.08
C GLU A 19 -21.08 -1.97 -26.33
N ALA A 20 -20.47 -1.22 -25.39
CA ALA A 20 -20.13 0.17 -25.63
C ALA A 20 -19.25 0.37 -26.87
N LEU A 21 -18.23 -0.47 -27.06
CA LEU A 21 -17.37 -0.39 -28.25
C LEU A 21 -18.13 -0.65 -29.55
N LYS A 22 -19.09 -1.59 -29.59
CA LYS A 22 -19.92 -1.83 -30.78
C LYS A 22 -20.65 -0.57 -31.24
N GLN A 23 -21.08 0.27 -30.30
CA GLN A 23 -21.84 1.50 -30.58
C GLN A 23 -20.96 2.65 -31.09
N VAL A 24 -19.67 2.71 -30.72
CA VAL A 24 -18.80 3.89 -30.98
C VAL A 24 -17.47 3.60 -31.69
N ALA A 25 -17.13 2.35 -32.01
CA ALA A 25 -15.80 1.94 -32.50
C ALA A 25 -15.31 2.71 -33.75
N LEU A 26 -16.21 3.01 -34.68
CA LEU A 26 -15.88 3.64 -35.97
C LEU A 26 -15.84 5.18 -35.91
N ARG A 27 -16.18 5.75 -34.76
CA ARG A 27 -16.30 7.21 -34.59
C ARG A 27 -15.03 7.84 -34.06
N GLY A 28 -14.75 9.04 -34.56
CA GLY A 28 -13.57 9.84 -34.25
C GLY A 28 -13.87 11.18 -33.56
N ASP A 29 -15.15 11.50 -33.30
CA ASP A 29 -15.54 12.70 -32.58
C ASP A 29 -15.20 12.59 -31.07
N PRO A 30 -15.04 13.73 -30.36
CA PRO A 30 -14.57 13.74 -28.98
C PRO A 30 -15.41 12.89 -28.01
N PRO A 31 -16.77 12.92 -28.03
CA PRO A 31 -17.59 12.01 -27.23
C PRO A 31 -17.30 10.54 -27.47
N ALA A 32 -17.22 10.11 -28.72
CA ALA A 32 -16.92 8.72 -29.06
C ALA A 32 -15.51 8.30 -28.61
N LEU A 33 -14.51 9.16 -28.80
CA LEU A 33 -13.15 8.91 -28.31
C LEU A 33 -13.09 8.77 -26.79
N ALA A 34 -13.85 9.58 -26.05
CA ALA A 34 -13.93 9.50 -24.59
C ALA A 34 -14.50 8.14 -24.15
N LEU A 35 -15.64 7.74 -24.71
CA LEU A 35 -16.30 6.47 -24.37
C LEU A 35 -15.45 5.25 -24.75
N ARG A 36 -14.80 5.26 -25.92
CA ARG A 36 -13.82 4.22 -26.29
C ARG A 36 -12.65 4.18 -25.33
N GLY A 37 -12.17 5.34 -24.88
CA GLY A 37 -11.13 5.43 -23.87
C GLY A 37 -11.52 4.73 -22.56
N ILE A 38 -12.73 5.01 -22.06
CA ILE A 38 -13.27 4.37 -20.84
C ILE A 38 -13.46 2.86 -21.05
N ALA A 39 -14.02 2.44 -22.19
CA ALA A 39 -14.20 1.02 -22.51
C ALA A 39 -12.86 0.26 -22.51
N LEU A 40 -11.84 0.82 -23.17
CA LEU A 40 -10.50 0.23 -23.17
C LEU A 40 -9.88 0.21 -21.77
N ALA A 41 -10.16 1.20 -20.92
CA ALA A 41 -9.69 1.18 -19.53
C ALA A 41 -10.32 0.03 -18.73
N GLN A 42 -11.63 -0.22 -18.89
CA GLN A 42 -12.33 -1.36 -18.26
C GLN A 42 -11.81 -2.72 -18.74
N LEU A 43 -11.24 -2.77 -19.96
CA LEU A 43 -10.60 -3.97 -20.53
C LEU A 43 -9.09 -4.08 -20.20
N GLY A 44 -8.53 -3.18 -19.40
CA GLY A 44 -7.11 -3.20 -19.03
C GLY A 44 -6.15 -2.57 -20.05
N GLU A 45 -6.65 -2.03 -21.16
CA GLU A 45 -5.88 -1.39 -22.24
C GLU A 45 -5.53 0.08 -21.90
N HIS A 46 -4.98 0.30 -20.70
CA HIS A 46 -4.81 1.63 -20.09
C HIS A 46 -3.95 2.61 -20.91
N ALA A 47 -2.89 2.13 -21.57
CA ALA A 47 -2.03 2.99 -22.39
C ALA A 47 -2.79 3.60 -23.58
N ARG A 48 -3.63 2.79 -24.24
CA ARG A 48 -4.47 3.23 -25.35
C ARG A 48 -5.63 4.09 -24.85
N ALA A 49 -6.27 3.70 -23.75
CA ALA A 49 -7.30 4.48 -23.08
C ALA A 49 -6.84 5.93 -22.82
N ARG A 50 -5.66 6.08 -22.20
CA ARG A 50 -5.06 7.40 -21.91
C ARG A 50 -4.87 8.24 -23.18
N MET A 51 -4.42 7.63 -24.28
CA MET A 51 -4.23 8.33 -25.54
C MET A 51 -5.56 8.82 -26.14
N LEU A 52 -6.61 7.99 -26.11
CA LEU A 52 -7.94 8.39 -26.60
C LEU A 52 -8.57 9.49 -25.74
N LEU A 53 -8.49 9.38 -24.41
CA LEU A 53 -9.04 10.37 -23.49
C LEU A 53 -8.36 11.74 -23.65
N ARG A 54 -7.03 11.79 -23.82
CA ARG A 54 -6.29 13.03 -24.13
C ARG A 54 -6.67 13.64 -25.47
N ARG A 55 -7.03 12.82 -26.45
CA ARG A 55 -7.51 13.32 -27.75
C ARG A 55 -8.92 13.86 -27.63
N ALA A 56 -9.80 13.16 -26.90
CA ALA A 56 -11.15 13.62 -26.61
C ALA A 56 -11.14 14.96 -25.87
N GLU A 57 -10.39 15.07 -24.77
CA GLU A 57 -10.25 16.31 -23.99
C GLU A 57 -9.87 17.52 -24.87
N ARG A 58 -8.85 17.35 -25.74
CA ARG A 58 -8.39 18.39 -26.66
C ARG A 58 -9.38 18.70 -27.78
N GLY A 59 -10.26 17.77 -28.12
CA GLY A 59 -11.26 17.92 -29.16
C GLY A 59 -12.53 18.65 -28.73
N PHE A 60 -12.81 18.73 -27.42
CA PHE A 60 -13.98 19.44 -26.89
C PHE A 60 -13.78 20.96 -26.89
N GLY A 61 -14.75 21.70 -27.48
CA GLY A 61 -14.72 23.15 -27.62
C GLY A 61 -15.00 23.91 -26.32
N ALA A 62 -14.68 25.21 -26.25
CA ALA A 62 -14.69 26.02 -25.01
C ALA A 62 -15.95 25.88 -24.14
N HIS A 63 -17.13 25.77 -24.75
CA HIS A 63 -18.43 25.63 -24.08
C HIS A 63 -18.69 24.23 -23.49
N GLU A 64 -17.93 23.21 -23.88
CA GLU A 64 -18.06 21.82 -23.45
C GLU A 64 -17.21 21.53 -22.19
N ALA A 65 -17.22 22.45 -21.22
CA ALA A 65 -16.38 22.38 -20.03
C ALA A 65 -16.65 21.12 -19.18
N VAL A 66 -17.90 20.68 -19.09
CA VAL A 66 -18.28 19.45 -18.36
C VAL A 66 -17.68 18.21 -19.03
N ALA A 67 -17.73 18.12 -20.36
CA ALA A 67 -17.20 16.97 -21.09
C ALA A 67 -15.67 16.89 -20.98
N ARG A 68 -14.98 18.04 -21.04
CA ARG A 68 -13.54 18.11 -20.73
C ARG A 68 -13.23 17.65 -19.31
N ALA A 69 -13.97 18.17 -18.32
CA ALA A 69 -13.75 17.81 -16.92
C ALA A 69 -13.93 16.30 -16.68
N ARG A 70 -14.96 15.67 -17.28
CA ARG A 70 -15.13 14.20 -17.26
C ARG A 70 -13.94 13.46 -17.85
N CYS A 71 -13.38 13.95 -18.97
CA CYS A 71 -12.17 13.35 -19.54
C CYS A 71 -10.96 13.46 -18.61
N VAL A 72 -10.83 14.57 -17.87
CA VAL A 72 -9.77 14.73 -16.87
C VAL A 72 -9.92 13.73 -15.72
N VAL A 73 -11.15 13.53 -15.23
CA VAL A 73 -11.45 12.52 -14.19
C VAL A 73 -11.10 11.11 -14.68
N ALA A 74 -11.57 10.72 -15.86
CA ALA A 74 -11.26 9.41 -16.45
C ALA A 74 -9.74 9.23 -16.71
N GLN A 75 -9.03 10.29 -17.11
CA GLN A 75 -7.57 10.24 -17.26
C GLN A 75 -6.85 10.03 -15.93
N ALA A 76 -7.33 10.64 -14.86
CA ALA A 76 -6.75 10.48 -13.53
C ALA A 76 -6.93 9.06 -13.00
N GLU A 77 -8.11 8.46 -13.23
CA GLU A 77 -8.36 7.05 -12.92
C GLU A 77 -7.42 6.11 -13.70
N VAL A 78 -7.29 6.32 -15.02
CA VAL A 78 -6.33 5.56 -15.84
C VAL A 78 -4.89 5.77 -15.40
N ALA A 79 -4.53 6.97 -14.92
CA ALA A 79 -3.20 7.23 -14.38
C ALA A 79 -2.95 6.44 -13.08
N LEU A 80 -3.95 6.32 -12.20
CA LEU A 80 -3.86 5.47 -11.01
C LEU A 80 -3.69 3.99 -11.36
N ALA A 81 -4.45 3.49 -12.34
CA ALA A 81 -4.31 2.11 -12.83
C ALA A 81 -2.91 1.84 -13.41
N LEU A 82 -2.32 2.82 -14.11
CA LEU A 82 -0.95 2.77 -14.62
C LEU A 82 0.14 3.02 -13.57
N ARG A 83 -0.24 3.26 -12.31
CA ARG A 83 0.65 3.69 -11.22
C ARG A 83 1.51 4.91 -11.62
N ASP A 84 0.90 5.83 -12.39
CA ASP A 84 1.51 7.10 -12.81
C ASP A 84 1.19 8.18 -11.76
N LEU A 85 1.91 8.12 -10.64
CA LEU A 85 1.67 8.97 -9.47
C LEU A 85 2.11 10.42 -9.66
N GLN A 86 2.78 10.74 -10.78
CA GLN A 86 3.18 12.11 -11.15
C GLN A 86 2.04 12.90 -11.83
N ALA A 87 0.96 12.25 -12.22
CA ALA A 87 -0.19 12.92 -12.85
C ALA A 87 -0.78 14.00 -11.93
N ALA A 88 -1.05 15.19 -12.49
CA ALA A 88 -1.18 16.44 -11.75
C ALA A 88 -2.49 16.55 -10.92
N PRO A 89 -2.43 16.52 -9.57
CA PRO A 89 -3.59 16.77 -8.70
C PRO A 89 -4.32 18.10 -8.96
N PRO A 90 -3.65 19.22 -9.32
CA PRO A 90 -4.34 20.48 -9.62
C PRO A 90 -5.32 20.44 -10.79
N ALA A 91 -5.11 19.57 -11.78
CA ALA A 91 -6.05 19.41 -12.89
C ALA A 91 -7.32 18.69 -12.43
N LEU A 92 -7.16 17.64 -11.62
CA LEU A 92 -8.26 16.88 -11.06
C LEU A 92 -9.13 17.74 -10.12
N ALA A 93 -8.51 18.53 -9.24
CA ALA A 93 -9.23 19.43 -8.35
C ALA A 93 -10.07 20.48 -9.11
N ARG A 94 -9.51 21.08 -10.17
CA ARG A 94 -10.25 22.02 -11.03
C ARG A 94 -11.39 21.35 -11.80
N ALA A 95 -11.18 20.12 -12.26
CA ALA A 95 -12.23 19.33 -12.90
C ALA A 95 -13.38 19.04 -11.92
N ALA A 96 -13.07 18.62 -10.70
CA ALA A 96 -14.06 18.39 -9.64
C ALA A 96 -14.91 19.64 -9.36
N GLN A 97 -14.26 20.80 -9.17
CA GLN A 97 -14.95 22.09 -8.97
C GLN A 97 -15.84 22.46 -10.15
N THR A 98 -15.36 22.26 -11.38
CA THR A 98 -16.14 22.53 -12.60
C THR A 98 -17.38 21.64 -12.67
N LEU A 99 -17.24 20.35 -12.35
CA LEU A 99 -18.35 19.39 -12.35
C LEU A 99 -19.38 19.74 -11.28
N GLN A 100 -18.93 20.05 -10.05
CA GLN A 100 -19.80 20.47 -8.95
C GLN A 100 -20.57 21.74 -9.29
N ALA A 101 -19.89 22.79 -9.81
CA ALA A 101 -20.54 24.04 -10.20
C ALA A 101 -21.57 23.88 -11.33
N ARG A 102 -21.49 22.78 -12.09
CA ARG A 102 -22.40 22.45 -13.20
C ARG A 102 -23.41 21.35 -12.83
N GLY A 103 -23.47 20.93 -11.57
CA GLY A 103 -24.43 19.94 -11.07
C GLY A 103 -24.09 18.47 -11.37
N ASP A 104 -22.91 18.18 -11.92
CA ASP A 104 -22.46 16.81 -12.18
C ASP A 104 -21.78 16.20 -10.94
N MET A 105 -22.59 16.00 -9.91
CA MET A 105 -22.10 15.59 -8.59
C MET A 105 -21.46 14.20 -8.59
N ALA A 106 -21.97 13.27 -9.41
CA ALA A 106 -21.42 11.91 -9.48
C ALA A 106 -19.95 11.91 -9.93
N ASN A 107 -19.62 12.67 -10.98
CA ASN A 107 -18.23 12.76 -11.45
C ASN A 107 -17.37 13.65 -10.54
N ALA A 108 -17.95 14.63 -9.86
CA ALA A 108 -17.24 15.41 -8.84
C ALA A 108 -16.81 14.53 -7.66
N TRP A 109 -17.71 13.69 -7.14
CA TRP A 109 -17.38 12.74 -6.07
C TRP A 109 -16.40 11.66 -6.54
N HIS A 110 -16.50 11.22 -7.80
CA HIS A 110 -15.51 10.32 -8.37
C HIS A 110 -14.10 10.93 -8.37
N ALA A 111 -13.96 12.21 -8.74
CA ALA A 111 -12.69 12.91 -8.66
C ALA A 111 -12.09 12.94 -7.24
N HIS A 112 -12.93 13.12 -6.21
CA HIS A 112 -12.48 13.08 -4.82
C HIS A 112 -12.10 11.68 -4.34
N ALA A 113 -12.79 10.62 -4.80
CA ALA A 113 -12.39 9.25 -4.51
C ALA A 113 -11.03 8.91 -5.15
N ILE A 114 -10.80 9.36 -6.40
CA ILE A 114 -9.50 9.23 -7.09
C ILE A 114 -8.40 9.97 -6.30
N GLU A 115 -8.68 11.18 -5.81
CA GLU A 115 -7.75 11.94 -4.97
C GLU A 115 -7.39 11.18 -3.68
N ALA A 116 -8.38 10.60 -2.99
CA ALA A 116 -8.13 9.80 -1.79
C ALA A 116 -7.26 8.56 -2.08
N ARG A 117 -7.55 7.81 -3.16
CA ARG A 117 -6.74 6.65 -3.59
C ARG A 117 -5.32 7.06 -3.99
N HIS A 118 -5.15 8.20 -4.65
CA HIS A 118 -3.82 8.75 -5.00
C HIS A 118 -2.99 9.06 -3.74
N LEU A 119 -3.60 9.70 -2.74
CA LEU A 119 -2.93 10.03 -1.48
C LEU A 119 -2.56 8.78 -0.68
N LEU A 120 -3.42 7.76 -0.68
CA LEU A 120 -3.13 6.43 -0.10
C LEU A 120 -1.90 5.77 -0.73
N LEU A 121 -1.82 5.77 -2.07
CA LEU A 121 -0.69 5.25 -2.84
C LEU A 121 0.63 5.95 -2.51
N LEU A 122 0.57 7.23 -2.16
CA LEU A 122 1.71 8.03 -1.73
C LEU A 122 2.04 7.88 -0.24
N GLY A 123 1.27 7.10 0.53
CA GLY A 123 1.43 6.96 1.98
C GLY A 123 0.98 8.19 2.79
N ARG A 124 0.24 9.13 2.20
CA ARG A 124 -0.26 10.36 2.83
C ARG A 124 -1.61 10.10 3.53
N LEU A 125 -1.59 9.28 4.57
CA LEU A 125 -2.80 8.71 5.19
C LEU A 125 -3.78 9.75 5.73
N ASP A 126 -3.29 10.76 6.45
CA ASP A 126 -4.15 11.81 7.03
C ASP A 126 -4.88 12.61 5.94
N GLU A 127 -4.18 12.90 4.85
CA GLU A 127 -4.74 13.63 3.71
C GLU A 127 -5.72 12.76 2.93
N ALA A 128 -5.42 11.48 2.76
CA ALA A 128 -6.35 10.52 2.15
C ALA A 128 -7.63 10.39 2.98
N GLN A 129 -7.50 10.31 4.32
CA GLN A 129 -8.65 10.30 5.23
C GLN A 129 -9.48 11.58 5.11
N ALA A 130 -8.84 12.75 5.04
CA ALA A 130 -9.52 14.03 4.87
C ALA A 130 -10.22 14.14 3.49
N ALA A 131 -9.60 13.63 2.43
CA ALA A 131 -10.20 13.57 1.09
C ALA A 131 -11.42 12.64 1.06
N LEU A 132 -11.31 11.45 1.66
CA LEU A 132 -12.38 10.47 1.75
C LEU A 132 -13.57 10.98 2.58
N ALA A 133 -13.30 11.71 3.67
CA ALA A 133 -14.33 12.27 4.54
C ALA A 133 -15.29 13.22 3.80
N ARG A 134 -14.89 13.81 2.66
CA ARG A 134 -15.77 14.63 1.82
C ARG A 134 -16.92 13.85 1.19
N LEU A 135 -16.77 12.53 1.05
CA LEU A 135 -17.80 11.64 0.52
C LEU A 135 -18.81 11.20 1.58
N ASN A 136 -18.55 11.45 2.87
CA ASN A 136 -19.43 11.03 3.95
C ASN A 136 -20.80 11.72 3.86
N GLY A 137 -21.87 10.93 4.03
CA GLY A 137 -23.26 11.41 3.99
C GLY A 137 -23.76 11.78 2.59
N GLN A 138 -22.94 11.63 1.55
CA GLN A 138 -23.35 11.92 0.18
C GLN A 138 -24.12 10.76 -0.45
N ALA A 139 -25.05 11.06 -1.34
CA ALA A 139 -25.74 10.06 -2.16
C ALA A 139 -24.82 9.61 -3.31
N LEU A 140 -23.99 8.59 -3.05
CA LEU A 140 -23.04 8.06 -4.03
C LEU A 140 -23.71 7.01 -4.93
N PRO A 141 -23.40 6.99 -6.25
CA PRO A 141 -23.70 5.85 -7.10
C PRO A 141 -23.10 4.56 -6.53
N PRO A 142 -23.74 3.38 -6.67
CA PRO A 142 -23.28 2.14 -6.03
C PRO A 142 -21.81 1.78 -6.30
N VAL A 143 -21.33 1.94 -7.54
CA VAL A 143 -19.91 1.71 -7.91
C VAL A 143 -18.99 2.61 -7.08
N LEU A 144 -19.29 3.91 -7.02
CA LEU A 144 -18.49 4.88 -6.28
C LEU A 144 -18.56 4.62 -4.76
N GLY A 145 -19.72 4.21 -4.24
CA GLY A 145 -19.87 3.80 -2.85
C GLY A 145 -18.97 2.62 -2.50
N ALA A 146 -18.90 1.60 -3.36
CA ALA A 146 -18.00 0.46 -3.16
C ALA A 146 -16.52 0.89 -3.15
N LEU A 147 -16.11 1.72 -4.11
CA LEU A 147 -14.74 2.23 -4.19
C LEU A 147 -14.36 3.08 -2.96
N ALA A 148 -15.27 3.92 -2.47
CA ALA A 148 -15.06 4.71 -1.26
C ALA A 148 -14.88 3.82 -0.03
N GLU A 149 -15.69 2.76 0.10
CA GLU A 149 -15.58 1.82 1.23
C GLU A 149 -14.36 0.91 1.14
N LEU A 150 -13.91 0.53 -0.06
CA LEU A 150 -12.61 -0.14 -0.27
C LEU A 150 -11.45 0.78 0.17
N THR A 151 -11.54 2.06 -0.17
CA THR A 151 -10.57 3.10 0.25
C THR A 151 -10.57 3.25 1.79
N ALA A 152 -11.75 3.25 2.42
CA ALA A 152 -11.89 3.29 3.88
C ALA A 152 -11.30 2.04 4.54
N ALA A 153 -11.57 0.85 3.97
CA ALA A 153 -11.02 -0.41 4.45
C ALA A 153 -9.49 -0.38 4.43
N GLU A 154 -8.89 0.09 3.34
CA GLU A 154 -7.43 0.20 3.26
C GLU A 154 -6.87 1.17 4.30
N LEU A 155 -7.46 2.35 4.49
CA LEU A 155 -7.06 3.30 5.54
C LEU A 155 -7.10 2.66 6.94
N ALA A 156 -8.19 1.97 7.25
CA ALA A 156 -8.34 1.26 8.52
C ALA A 156 -7.27 0.16 8.69
N LEU A 157 -6.95 -0.59 7.63
CA LEU A 157 -5.88 -1.59 7.64
C LEU A 157 -4.51 -0.96 7.89
N ARG A 158 -4.23 0.22 7.34
CA ARG A 158 -2.96 0.94 7.61
C ARG A 158 -2.85 1.41 9.05
N ALA A 159 -3.98 1.72 9.68
CA ALA A 159 -4.05 2.03 11.10
C ALA A 159 -4.05 0.77 12.00
N LEU A 160 -4.00 -0.44 11.43
CA LEU A 160 -4.22 -1.71 12.14
C LEU A 160 -5.58 -1.81 12.86
N ASN A 161 -6.57 -1.05 12.40
CA ASN A 161 -7.95 -1.16 12.89
C ASN A 161 -8.70 -2.22 12.05
N VAL A 162 -8.50 -3.48 12.40
CA VAL A 162 -9.02 -4.63 11.64
C VAL A 162 -10.55 -4.70 11.69
N GLU A 163 -11.16 -4.29 12.79
CA GLU A 163 -12.62 -4.26 12.95
C GLU A 163 -13.27 -3.23 12.01
N GLU A 164 -12.74 -2.00 11.97
CA GLU A 164 -13.24 -0.96 11.06
C GLU A 164 -13.00 -1.37 9.60
N ALA A 165 -11.87 -1.99 9.30
CA ALA A 165 -11.59 -2.51 7.97
C ALA A 165 -12.61 -3.58 7.53
N ALA A 166 -12.93 -4.53 8.40
CA ALA A 166 -13.93 -5.54 8.13
C ALA A 166 -15.33 -4.94 7.93
N ALA A 167 -15.68 -3.93 8.74
CA ALA A 167 -16.94 -3.20 8.60
C ALA A 167 -17.04 -2.43 7.28
N ALA A 168 -15.95 -1.77 6.87
CA ALA A 168 -15.83 -1.08 5.59
C ALA A 168 -15.94 -2.06 4.41
N LEU A 169 -15.25 -3.19 4.44
CA LEU A 169 -15.38 -4.22 3.40
C LEU A 169 -16.82 -4.79 3.31
N ALA A 170 -17.52 -4.95 4.44
CA ALA A 170 -18.91 -5.36 4.43
C ALA A 170 -19.83 -4.30 3.79
N ARG A 171 -19.55 -3.00 3.99
CA ARG A 171 -20.24 -1.90 3.29
C ARG A 171 -19.90 -1.90 1.79
N ALA A 172 -18.64 -2.10 1.43
CA ALA A 172 -18.19 -2.23 0.04
C ALA A 172 -18.93 -3.37 -0.68
N LEU A 173 -19.07 -4.53 -0.04
CA LEU A 173 -19.76 -5.69 -0.62
C LEU A 173 -21.22 -5.38 -0.94
N ARG A 174 -21.93 -4.75 0.01
CA ARG A 174 -23.33 -4.32 -0.22
C ARG A 174 -23.44 -3.33 -1.36
N ALA A 175 -22.50 -2.40 -1.49
CA ALA A 175 -22.48 -1.43 -2.59
C ALA A 175 -22.17 -2.09 -3.94
N ALA A 176 -21.20 -3.03 -3.98
CA ALA A 176 -20.85 -3.79 -5.18
C ALA A 176 -22.00 -4.69 -5.66
N GLN A 177 -22.72 -5.33 -4.75
CA GLN A 177 -23.93 -6.11 -5.08
C GLN A 177 -25.01 -5.24 -5.73
N LYS A 178 -25.22 -4.01 -5.24
CA LYS A 178 -26.14 -3.04 -5.85
C LYS A 178 -25.65 -2.54 -7.21
N ALA A 179 -24.33 -2.42 -7.38
CA ALA A 179 -23.72 -1.99 -8.64
C ALA A 179 -23.85 -3.03 -9.75
N GLN A 180 -23.93 -4.32 -9.40
CA GLN A 180 -24.02 -5.45 -10.36
C GLN A 180 -22.87 -5.49 -11.38
N VAL A 181 -21.69 -5.00 -11.00
CA VAL A 181 -20.47 -5.07 -11.81
C VAL A 181 -19.64 -6.27 -11.35
N PRO A 182 -19.51 -7.35 -12.15
CA PRO A 182 -18.86 -8.58 -11.70
C PRO A 182 -17.40 -8.39 -11.26
N ALA A 183 -16.63 -7.57 -11.98
CA ALA A 183 -15.25 -7.28 -11.65
C ALA A 183 -15.10 -6.61 -10.27
N LEU A 184 -15.96 -5.63 -9.96
CA LEU A 184 -15.97 -4.95 -8.67
C LEU A 184 -16.38 -5.89 -7.53
N LEU A 185 -17.34 -6.80 -7.78
CA LEU A 185 -17.71 -7.80 -6.79
C LEU A 185 -16.54 -8.74 -6.48
N ALA A 186 -15.83 -9.21 -7.51
CA ALA A 186 -14.64 -10.04 -7.34
C ALA A 186 -13.54 -9.32 -6.55
N GLU A 187 -13.26 -8.06 -6.87
CA GLU A 187 -12.29 -7.22 -6.16
C GLU A 187 -12.62 -7.10 -4.66
N VAL A 188 -13.89 -6.84 -4.31
CA VAL A 188 -14.30 -6.77 -2.89
C VAL A 188 -14.17 -8.11 -2.18
N LEU A 189 -14.51 -9.22 -2.84
CA LEU A 189 -14.38 -10.56 -2.26
C LEU A 189 -12.91 -10.94 -2.05
N ASP A 190 -12.05 -10.61 -3.00
CA ASP A 190 -10.60 -10.80 -2.88
C ASP A 190 -10.04 -10.00 -1.71
N ALA A 191 -10.48 -8.75 -1.54
CA ALA A 191 -10.11 -7.92 -0.40
C ALA A 191 -10.52 -8.51 0.95
N GLN A 192 -11.72 -9.08 1.05
CA GLN A 192 -12.16 -9.80 2.25
C GLN A 192 -11.30 -11.04 2.52
N ALA A 193 -10.95 -11.78 1.47
CA ALA A 193 -10.09 -12.96 1.58
C ALA A 193 -8.68 -12.59 2.07
N LEU A 194 -8.16 -11.40 1.73
CA LEU A 194 -6.85 -10.94 2.22
C LEU A 194 -6.78 -10.82 3.75
N LEU A 195 -7.88 -10.50 4.43
CA LEU A 195 -7.91 -10.42 5.90
C LEU A 195 -7.70 -11.79 6.57
N GLN A 196 -8.06 -12.86 5.88
CA GLN A 196 -7.94 -14.23 6.37
C GLN A 196 -6.55 -14.82 6.13
N ARG A 197 -5.71 -14.16 5.34
CA ARG A 197 -4.34 -14.62 5.05
C ARG A 197 -3.37 -14.17 6.15
N PRO A 198 -2.33 -14.96 6.45
CA PRO A 198 -1.24 -14.52 7.31
C PRO A 198 -0.64 -13.20 6.83
N ALA A 199 -0.39 -12.28 7.74
CA ALA A 199 0.18 -10.96 7.48
C ALA A 199 1.61 -10.81 8.00
N ALA A 200 1.99 -11.64 8.98
CA ALA A 200 3.29 -11.63 9.61
C ALA A 200 3.62 -13.02 10.15
N ARG A 201 4.85 -13.18 10.63
CA ARG A 201 5.28 -14.34 11.44
C ARG A 201 5.68 -13.82 12.81
N CYS A 202 5.36 -14.57 13.85
CA CYS A 202 5.72 -14.23 15.22
C CYS A 202 6.70 -15.27 15.74
N LEU A 203 7.89 -14.83 16.10
CA LEU A 203 8.85 -15.66 16.82
C LEU A 203 8.71 -15.38 18.32
N GLY A 204 8.58 -16.44 19.10
CA GLY A 204 8.64 -16.37 20.56
C GLY A 204 9.00 -17.71 21.20
N PRO A 205 8.75 -17.89 22.51
CA PRO A 205 9.16 -19.10 23.23
C PRO A 205 8.62 -20.42 22.64
N ASP A 206 7.43 -20.38 22.03
CA ASP A 206 6.77 -21.55 21.45
C ASP A 206 7.24 -21.86 20.01
N GLY A 207 8.21 -21.10 19.48
CA GLY A 207 8.68 -21.17 18.10
C GLY A 207 8.12 -20.06 17.22
N GLU A 208 8.19 -20.28 15.91
CA GLU A 208 7.69 -19.37 14.88
C GLU A 208 6.29 -19.78 14.44
N SER A 209 5.34 -18.83 14.44
CA SER A 209 3.98 -19.06 13.97
C SER A 209 3.51 -17.96 13.00
N PRO A 210 2.71 -18.29 11.97
CA PRO A 210 2.07 -17.28 11.14
C PRO A 210 0.96 -16.58 11.93
N LEU A 211 0.83 -15.26 11.75
CA LEU A 211 -0.24 -14.46 12.34
C LEU A 211 -1.04 -13.73 11.26
N ARG A 212 -2.36 -13.74 11.36
CA ARG A 212 -3.28 -12.86 10.63
C ARG A 212 -3.28 -11.44 11.20
N LEU A 213 -3.95 -10.52 10.52
CA LEU A 213 -3.99 -9.10 10.92
C LEU A 213 -4.64 -8.86 12.29
N ASP A 214 -5.73 -9.56 12.59
CA ASP A 214 -6.42 -9.51 13.88
C ASP A 214 -5.50 -9.97 15.02
N GLU A 215 -4.76 -11.06 14.78
CA GLU A 215 -3.80 -11.59 15.75
C GLU A 215 -2.60 -10.67 15.94
N VAL A 216 -2.13 -9.99 14.88
CA VAL A 216 -1.09 -8.96 14.98
C VAL A 216 -1.57 -7.77 15.79
N ALA A 217 -2.79 -7.29 15.55
CA ALA A 217 -3.38 -6.18 16.31
C ALA A 217 -3.52 -6.55 17.79
N ALA A 218 -4.02 -7.76 18.09
CA ALA A 218 -4.12 -8.27 19.45
C ALA A 218 -2.74 -8.41 20.14
N LEU A 219 -1.73 -8.92 19.43
CA LEU A 219 -0.37 -9.04 19.94
C LEU A 219 0.21 -7.67 20.33
N LEU A 220 0.03 -6.66 19.49
CA LEU A 220 0.55 -5.31 19.71
C LEU A 220 -0.19 -4.55 20.83
N ALA A 221 -1.49 -4.81 20.99
CA ALA A 221 -2.30 -4.27 22.08
C ALA A 221 -2.04 -5.00 23.42
N GLY A 222 -1.51 -6.22 23.34
CA GLY A 222 -1.26 -7.09 24.48
C GLY A 222 -0.11 -6.65 25.41
N PRO A 223 0.16 -7.45 26.46
CA PRO A 223 1.15 -7.12 27.48
C PRO A 223 2.60 -7.43 27.08
N ALA A 224 2.83 -8.15 25.98
CA ALA A 224 4.16 -8.57 25.55
C ALA A 224 5.03 -7.40 25.07
N LEU A 225 6.36 -7.55 25.18
CA LEU A 225 7.30 -6.67 24.51
C LEU A 225 7.48 -7.16 23.07
N VAL A 226 6.99 -6.40 22.10
CA VAL A 226 7.01 -6.77 20.69
C VAL A 226 8.09 -5.97 19.96
N VAL A 227 9.07 -6.66 19.38
CA VAL A 227 9.97 -6.08 18.37
C VAL A 227 9.31 -6.26 17.02
N ASP A 228 8.84 -5.17 16.43
CA ASP A 228 8.13 -5.16 15.15
C ASP A 228 9.09 -4.89 14.00
N ALA A 229 9.49 -5.96 13.29
CA ALA A 229 10.34 -5.88 12.10
C ALA A 229 9.58 -5.52 10.83
N CYS A 230 8.25 -5.52 10.83
CA CYS A 230 7.46 -5.01 9.71
C CYS A 230 7.52 -3.47 9.66
N ARG A 231 7.50 -2.82 10.83
CA ARG A 231 7.44 -1.34 10.95
C ARG A 231 8.67 -0.70 11.60
N HIS A 232 9.66 -1.49 11.98
CA HIS A 232 10.86 -1.08 12.72
C HIS A 232 10.52 -0.34 14.03
N ARG A 233 9.68 -0.96 14.87
CA ARG A 233 9.22 -0.39 16.15
C ARG A 233 9.47 -1.33 17.32
N LEU A 234 9.56 -0.76 18.51
CA LEU A 234 9.46 -1.49 19.77
C LEU A 234 8.13 -1.13 20.42
N CYS A 235 7.27 -2.11 20.67
CA CYS A 235 5.92 -1.91 21.18
C CYS A 235 5.72 -2.65 22.50
N ALA A 236 5.08 -2.01 23.47
CA ALA A 236 4.58 -2.66 24.68
C ALA A 236 3.47 -1.80 25.31
N ARG A 237 2.36 -2.43 25.70
CA ARG A 237 1.28 -1.80 26.49
C ARG A 237 0.78 -0.48 25.90
N GLY A 238 0.50 -0.47 24.61
CA GLY A 238 0.02 0.73 23.89
C GLY A 238 1.07 1.83 23.66
N ARG A 239 2.32 1.64 24.11
CA ARG A 239 3.44 2.53 23.80
C ARG A 239 4.26 1.94 22.66
N ALA A 240 4.69 2.80 21.74
CA ALA A 240 5.58 2.43 20.65
C ALA A 240 6.78 3.39 20.58
N LEU A 241 7.97 2.84 20.36
CA LEU A 241 9.18 3.58 20.02
C LEU A 241 9.52 3.32 18.56
N ASP A 242 9.73 4.40 17.79
CA ASP A 242 10.07 4.33 16.37
C ASP A 242 11.59 4.24 16.18
N LEU A 243 12.04 3.20 15.48
CA LEU A 243 13.43 2.99 15.07
C LEU A 243 13.60 2.97 13.54
N SER A 244 12.56 3.31 12.76
CA SER A 244 12.58 3.31 11.29
C SER A 244 13.75 4.09 10.70
N ARG A 245 14.09 5.25 11.28
CA ARG A 245 15.22 6.11 10.87
C ARG A 245 16.56 5.72 11.50
N ARG A 246 16.63 4.60 12.22
CA ARG A 246 17.78 4.15 13.01
C ARG A 246 18.11 2.69 12.70
N PRO A 247 18.46 2.36 11.43
CA PRO A 247 18.55 0.98 10.95
C PRO A 247 19.56 0.14 11.73
N VAL A 248 20.70 0.73 12.14
CA VAL A 248 21.71 0.03 12.96
C VAL A 248 21.17 -0.33 14.35
N LEU A 249 20.45 0.59 15.00
CA LEU A 249 19.87 0.32 16.32
C LEU A 249 18.75 -0.71 16.23
N PHE A 250 17.92 -0.63 15.18
CA PHE A 250 16.87 -1.62 14.95
C PHE A 250 17.46 -3.01 14.66
N ALA A 251 18.52 -3.11 13.86
CA ALA A 251 19.20 -4.37 13.58
C ALA A 251 19.75 -5.02 14.86
N LEU A 252 20.38 -4.23 15.75
CA LEU A 252 20.80 -4.72 17.07
C LEU A 252 19.61 -5.21 17.91
N LEU A 253 18.53 -4.43 18.00
CA LEU A 253 17.33 -4.81 18.74
C LEU A 253 16.70 -6.11 18.21
N ARG A 254 16.63 -6.25 16.88
CA ARG A 254 16.11 -7.45 16.21
C ARG A 254 16.95 -8.69 16.53
N ALA A 255 18.28 -8.56 16.48
CA ALA A 255 19.20 -9.66 16.81
C ALA A 255 19.01 -10.12 18.27
N LEU A 256 18.91 -9.17 19.21
CA LEU A 256 18.65 -9.50 20.61
C LEU A 256 17.29 -10.15 20.84
N ALA A 257 16.24 -9.68 20.15
CA ALA A 257 14.90 -10.26 20.28
C ALA A 257 14.80 -11.67 19.69
N ARG A 258 15.56 -11.95 18.62
CA ARG A 258 15.63 -13.28 18.00
C ARG A 258 16.27 -14.32 18.92
N ALA A 259 17.27 -13.93 19.70
CA ALA A 259 17.98 -14.84 20.60
C ALA A 259 17.30 -14.99 21.96
N TRP A 260 16.32 -14.14 22.29
CA TRP A 260 15.62 -14.18 23.56
C TRP A 260 15.08 -15.59 23.86
N PRO A 261 15.23 -16.11 25.09
CA PRO A 261 15.70 -15.44 26.31
C PRO A 261 17.23 -15.38 26.49
N HIS A 262 18.01 -15.87 25.52
CA HIS A 262 19.46 -15.97 25.61
C HIS A 262 20.17 -14.66 25.24
N ASP A 263 21.46 -14.58 25.56
CA ASP A 263 22.34 -13.50 25.13
C ASP A 263 22.90 -13.74 23.73
N VAL A 264 23.23 -12.65 23.03
CA VAL A 264 23.92 -12.67 21.74
C VAL A 264 25.40 -12.33 21.95
N PRO A 265 26.35 -13.15 21.45
CA PRO A 265 27.77 -12.84 21.49
C PRO A 265 28.11 -11.54 20.76
N ARG A 266 29.14 -10.81 21.25
CA ARG A 266 29.58 -9.54 20.64
C ARG A 266 30.00 -9.69 19.18
N GLU A 267 30.70 -10.77 18.87
CA GLU A 267 31.20 -11.08 17.52
C GLU A 267 30.05 -11.37 16.55
N ALA A 268 29.01 -12.08 17.00
CA ALA A 268 27.81 -12.34 16.20
C ALA A 268 27.06 -11.05 15.87
N LEU A 269 26.92 -10.13 16.84
CA LEU A 269 26.30 -8.81 16.61
C LEU A 269 27.11 -7.96 15.61
N ILE A 270 28.44 -8.00 15.70
CA ILE A 270 29.32 -7.29 14.76
C ILE A 270 29.13 -7.83 13.34
N ALA A 271 29.17 -9.16 13.19
CA ALA A 271 29.04 -9.81 11.89
C ALA A 271 27.68 -9.53 11.23
N GLU A 272 26.58 -9.65 11.99
CA GLU A 272 25.23 -9.45 11.48
C GLU A 272 24.94 -7.98 11.15
N VAL A 273 25.26 -7.05 12.06
CA VAL A 273 24.81 -5.65 11.94
C VAL A 273 25.75 -4.81 11.06
N PHE A 274 27.05 -5.04 11.15
CA PHE A 274 28.03 -4.25 10.39
C PHE A 274 28.42 -4.91 9.06
N ARG A 275 27.85 -6.09 8.74
CA ARG A 275 28.07 -6.85 7.49
C ARG A 275 29.55 -7.10 7.18
N GLN A 276 30.36 -7.37 8.21
CA GLN A 276 31.81 -7.53 8.14
C GLN A 276 32.21 -8.86 8.81
N ARG A 277 33.11 -9.62 8.18
CA ARG A 277 33.50 -10.97 8.67
C ARG A 277 34.60 -10.95 9.74
N GLU A 278 35.42 -9.91 9.82
CA GLU A 278 36.49 -9.79 10.80
C GLU A 278 36.21 -8.65 11.79
N SER A 279 36.11 -9.00 13.08
CA SER A 279 35.93 -8.00 14.15
C SER A 279 37.28 -7.43 14.58
N ASP A 280 37.55 -6.16 14.30
CA ASP A 280 38.67 -5.42 14.90
C ASP A 280 38.24 -4.68 16.19
N GLU A 281 39.22 -4.07 16.88
CA GLU A 281 38.96 -3.29 18.10
C GLU A 281 38.07 -2.05 17.84
N THR A 282 38.11 -1.51 16.61
CA THR A 282 37.26 -0.41 16.18
C THR A 282 35.79 -0.82 16.10
N HIS A 283 35.50 -2.02 15.60
CA HIS A 283 34.13 -2.57 15.55
C HIS A 283 33.59 -2.88 16.94
N ARG A 284 34.43 -3.37 17.87
CA ARG A 284 34.04 -3.54 19.28
C ARG A 284 33.73 -2.20 19.95
N ALA A 285 34.53 -1.17 19.68
CA ALA A 285 34.25 0.19 20.16
C ALA A 285 32.94 0.74 19.59
N ARG A 286 32.70 0.56 18.29
CA ARG A 286 31.46 0.96 17.62
C ARG A 286 30.25 0.22 18.19
N LEU A 287 30.34 -1.10 18.40
CA LEU A 287 29.27 -1.89 19.02
C LEU A 287 28.92 -1.34 20.41
N ARG A 288 29.91 -1.02 21.24
CA ARG A 288 29.68 -0.43 22.57
C ARG A 288 28.92 0.90 22.48
N VAL A 289 29.30 1.77 21.54
CA VAL A 289 28.63 3.06 21.32
C VAL A 289 27.18 2.87 20.87
N GLU A 290 26.94 2.06 19.85
CA GLU A 290 25.58 1.84 19.33
C GLU A 290 24.70 1.10 20.35
N MET A 291 25.25 0.17 21.13
CA MET A 291 24.54 -0.49 22.22
C MET A 291 24.18 0.48 23.35
N GLY A 292 25.07 1.42 23.68
CA GLY A 292 24.76 2.51 24.62
C GLY A 292 23.63 3.42 24.13
N ARG A 293 23.60 3.73 22.83
CA ARG A 293 22.50 4.47 22.20
C ARG A 293 21.19 3.68 22.20
N LEU A 294 21.24 2.39 21.88
CA LEU A 294 20.08 1.50 21.93
C LEU A 294 19.50 1.45 23.34
N ARG A 295 20.33 1.20 24.36
CA ARG A 295 19.92 1.19 25.78
C ARG A 295 19.16 2.45 26.17
N ARG A 296 19.72 3.62 25.86
CA ARG A 296 19.08 4.90 26.19
C ARG A 296 17.73 5.05 25.50
N LEU A 297 17.62 4.60 24.25
CA LEU A 297 16.40 4.70 23.47
C LEU A 297 15.30 3.78 24.00
N VAL A 298 15.63 2.51 24.28
CA VAL A 298 14.64 1.49 24.65
C VAL A 298 14.30 1.45 26.14
N ALA A 299 15.06 2.16 26.99
CA ALA A 299 14.88 2.23 28.43
C ALA A 299 13.43 2.45 28.92
N PRO A 300 12.53 3.17 28.21
CA PRO A 300 11.13 3.26 28.64
C PRO A 300 10.35 1.95 28.58
N LEU A 301 10.74 0.98 27.75
CA LEU A 301 9.99 -0.25 27.46
C LEU A 301 10.79 -1.54 27.71
N ALA A 302 12.12 -1.50 27.62
CA ALA A 302 12.98 -2.66 27.70
C ALA A 302 14.33 -2.34 28.36
N GLN A 303 15.01 -3.38 28.87
CA GLN A 303 16.38 -3.31 29.35
C GLN A 303 17.29 -4.15 28.46
N VAL A 304 18.48 -3.63 28.12
CA VAL A 304 19.54 -4.43 27.47
C VAL A 304 20.69 -4.61 28.44
N ARG A 305 20.86 -5.83 28.97
CA ARG A 305 21.93 -6.17 29.92
C ARG A 305 23.19 -6.61 29.20
N ALA A 306 24.35 -6.29 29.76
CA ALA A 306 25.60 -6.88 29.33
C ALA A 306 25.76 -8.22 30.05
N THR A 307 26.25 -9.22 29.34
CA THR A 307 26.66 -10.52 29.88
C THR A 307 28.15 -10.71 29.65
N ASP A 308 28.71 -11.79 30.18
CA ASP A 308 30.11 -12.15 29.95
C ASP A 308 30.39 -12.32 28.46
N ARG A 309 29.45 -12.93 27.71
CA ARG A 309 29.59 -13.23 26.28
C ARG A 309 29.12 -12.10 25.36
N GLY A 310 28.17 -11.27 25.80
CA GLY A 310 27.65 -10.16 24.99
C GLY A 310 26.50 -9.40 25.62
N TYR A 311 25.30 -9.51 25.05
CA TYR A 311 24.15 -8.71 25.45
C TYR A 311 22.84 -9.49 25.40
N ALA A 312 21.94 -9.24 26.34
CA ALA A 312 20.61 -9.84 26.40
C ALA A 312 19.52 -8.78 26.51
N LEU A 313 18.38 -9.01 25.85
CA LEU A 313 17.18 -8.17 25.95
C LEU A 313 16.26 -8.68 27.06
N GLN A 314 15.66 -7.76 27.79
CA GLN A 314 14.66 -8.05 28.82
C GLN A 314 13.50 -7.08 28.70
N ALA A 315 12.28 -7.59 28.86
CA ALA A 315 11.11 -6.73 28.98
C ALA A 315 11.11 -6.03 30.35
N LEU A 316 10.53 -4.84 30.41
CA LEU A 316 10.31 -4.16 31.68
C LEU A 316 8.89 -4.46 32.18
N HIS A 317 8.77 -4.75 33.48
CA HIS A 317 7.51 -4.91 34.22
C HIS A 317 6.65 -6.13 33.87
N ALA A 318 7.18 -7.35 33.66
CA ALA A 318 6.30 -8.53 33.75
C ALA A 318 5.56 -8.57 35.11
N PRO A 319 4.26 -8.94 35.13
CA PRO A 319 3.59 -9.27 36.36
C PRO A 319 4.38 -10.36 37.12
N PRO A 320 4.46 -10.31 38.47
CA PRO A 320 5.06 -11.39 39.24
C PRO A 320 4.41 -12.73 38.88
N GLY A 321 5.21 -13.70 38.42
CA GLY A 321 4.73 -15.03 38.03
C GLY A 321 4.42 -15.22 36.53
N GLN A 322 4.56 -14.20 35.68
CA GLN A 322 4.58 -14.36 34.22
C GLN A 322 5.99 -14.14 33.66
N ALA A 323 6.40 -14.98 32.71
CA ALA A 323 7.64 -14.76 31.99
C ALA A 323 7.56 -13.47 31.15
N ASP A 324 8.60 -12.63 31.26
CA ASP A 324 8.85 -11.44 30.43
C ASP A 324 8.88 -11.80 28.94
N THR A 325 7.72 -11.98 28.31
CA THR A 325 7.67 -12.58 26.98
C THR A 325 8.02 -11.52 25.93
N VAL A 326 9.20 -11.66 25.35
CA VAL A 326 9.59 -10.93 24.14
C VAL A 326 9.05 -11.70 22.93
N ARG A 327 8.36 -10.99 22.05
CA ARG A 327 7.93 -11.52 20.75
C ARG A 327 8.60 -10.71 19.65
N LEU A 328 9.09 -11.38 18.61
CA LEU A 328 9.64 -10.76 17.42
C LEU A 328 8.66 -10.97 16.27
N LEU A 329 8.02 -9.87 15.85
CA LEU A 329 7.16 -9.86 14.68
C LEU A 329 8.02 -9.67 13.44
N LEU A 330 7.93 -10.62 12.52
CA LEU A 330 8.67 -10.68 11.27
C LEU A 330 7.74 -10.49 10.08
N PRO A 331 8.27 -9.93 8.98
CA PRO A 331 7.56 -9.94 7.71
C PRO A 331 7.21 -11.39 7.28
N PRO A 332 6.09 -11.60 6.55
CA PRO A 332 5.69 -12.92 6.07
C PRO A 332 6.67 -13.47 5.02
N LEU A 333 7.48 -12.60 4.41
CA LEU A 333 8.61 -12.97 3.56
C LEU A 333 9.92 -12.49 4.19
N ASP A 334 10.95 -13.33 4.11
CA ASP A 334 12.32 -12.93 4.45
C ASP A 334 12.94 -11.99 3.39
N GLY A 335 13.81 -11.09 3.85
CA GLY A 335 14.66 -10.24 3.01
C GLY A 335 14.34 -8.74 3.06
N ASP A 336 15.37 -7.92 2.77
CA ASP A 336 15.32 -6.45 2.83
C ASP A 336 14.39 -5.85 1.75
N SER A 337 14.05 -6.61 0.70
CA SER A 337 13.20 -6.13 -0.41
C SER A 337 11.70 -6.39 -0.22
N GLY A 338 11.25 -6.80 0.98
CA GLY A 338 9.87 -7.16 1.27
C GLY A 338 8.86 -6.06 0.92
N ALA A 339 9.17 -4.78 1.20
CA ALA A 339 8.32 -3.64 0.87
C ALA A 339 8.16 -3.43 -0.64
N LEU A 340 9.22 -3.70 -1.42
CA LEU A 340 9.17 -3.55 -2.87
C LEU A 340 8.34 -4.66 -3.53
N LEU A 341 8.48 -5.90 -3.06
CA LEU A 341 7.65 -7.01 -3.52
C LEU A 341 6.21 -6.86 -3.10
N ALA A 342 5.98 -6.26 -1.93
CA ALA A 342 4.66 -5.91 -1.45
C ALA A 342 3.95 -4.89 -2.34
N LEU A 343 4.68 -3.90 -2.88
CA LEU A 343 4.13 -2.95 -3.87
C LEU A 343 3.81 -3.61 -5.21
N LEU A 344 4.52 -4.68 -5.57
CA LEU A 344 4.33 -5.43 -6.81
C LEU A 344 3.37 -6.63 -6.66
N ALA A 345 2.80 -6.84 -5.47
CA ALA A 345 2.05 -8.04 -5.13
C ALA A 345 0.70 -8.14 -5.85
N ASP A 346 0.17 -7.03 -6.36
CA ASP A 346 -1.05 -6.97 -7.19
C ASP A 346 -0.77 -7.35 -8.67
N GLY A 347 0.49 -7.61 -9.03
CA GLY A 347 0.89 -7.89 -10.40
C GLY A 347 0.86 -6.68 -11.34
N ALA A 348 0.54 -5.48 -10.82
CA ALA A 348 0.48 -4.27 -11.62
C ALA A 348 1.88 -3.83 -12.08
N ALA A 349 1.92 -3.12 -13.19
CA ALA A 349 3.16 -2.66 -13.80
C ALA A 349 3.58 -1.29 -13.23
N TRP A 350 4.68 -1.26 -12.46
CA TRP A 350 5.17 -0.03 -11.82
C TRP A 350 6.40 0.56 -12.53
N SER A 351 6.53 1.89 -12.57
CA SER A 351 7.85 2.49 -12.87
C SER A 351 8.72 2.53 -11.63
N THR A 352 10.04 2.56 -11.82
CA THR A 352 11.00 2.83 -10.74
C THR A 352 10.70 4.16 -10.03
N SER A 353 10.30 5.20 -10.76
CA SER A 353 9.95 6.50 -10.17
C SER A 353 8.74 6.43 -9.25
N ALA A 354 7.70 5.67 -9.62
CA ALA A 354 6.50 5.49 -8.81
C ALA A 354 6.81 4.65 -7.56
N LEU A 355 7.60 3.59 -7.69
CA LEU A 355 8.07 2.79 -6.54
C LEU A 355 8.88 3.64 -5.55
N ALA A 356 9.80 4.46 -6.06
CA ALA A 356 10.59 5.38 -5.22
C ALA A 356 9.71 6.40 -4.48
N GLN A 357 8.69 6.95 -5.15
CA GLN A 357 7.73 7.86 -4.52
C GLN A 357 6.91 7.17 -3.44
N ALA A 358 6.38 5.97 -3.71
CA ALA A 358 5.60 5.20 -2.74
C ALA A 358 6.41 4.76 -1.51
N LEU A 359 7.71 4.44 -1.71
CA LEU A 359 8.62 4.06 -0.62
C LEU A 359 9.24 5.26 0.12
N GLY A 360 9.13 6.48 -0.44
CA GLY A 360 9.87 7.64 0.08
C GLY A 360 11.40 7.50 -0.06
N GLU A 361 11.86 6.69 -1.01
CA GLU A 361 13.28 6.38 -1.24
C GLU A 361 13.83 7.09 -2.49
N SER A 362 15.16 7.12 -2.61
CA SER A 362 15.79 7.57 -3.85
C SER A 362 15.59 6.55 -4.99
N GLN A 363 15.39 7.01 -6.22
CA GLN A 363 15.30 6.09 -7.38
C GLN A 363 16.53 5.19 -7.52
N ARG A 364 17.72 5.67 -7.15
CA ARG A 364 18.97 4.89 -7.22
C ARG A 364 18.94 3.70 -6.26
N GLN A 365 18.38 3.87 -5.07
CA GLN A 365 18.24 2.79 -4.09
C GLN A 365 17.25 1.73 -4.59
N VAL A 366 16.08 2.17 -5.06
CA VAL A 366 15.06 1.30 -5.64
C VAL A 366 15.59 0.54 -6.87
N GLN A 367 16.37 1.19 -7.75
CA GLN A 367 16.99 0.52 -8.90
C GLN A 367 17.96 -0.60 -8.50
N ARG A 368 18.75 -0.40 -7.44
CA ARG A 368 19.68 -1.44 -6.96
C ARG A 368 18.91 -2.63 -6.42
N ALA A 369 17.90 -2.41 -5.58
CA ALA A 369 17.04 -3.47 -5.06
C ALA A 369 16.30 -4.22 -6.18
N LEU A 370 15.79 -3.51 -7.20
CA LEU A 370 15.15 -4.13 -8.36
C LEU A 370 16.11 -4.95 -9.20
N ALA A 371 17.36 -4.52 -9.35
CA ALA A 371 18.38 -5.28 -10.08
C ALA A 371 18.71 -6.60 -9.37
N GLU A 372 18.84 -6.57 -8.04
CA GLU A 372 19.04 -7.77 -7.21
C GLU A 372 17.84 -8.72 -7.34
N LEU A 373 16.62 -8.22 -7.13
CA LEU A 373 15.40 -9.02 -7.28
C LEU A 373 15.20 -9.58 -8.69
N HIS A 374 15.66 -8.86 -9.72
CA HIS A 374 15.57 -9.31 -11.10
C HIS A 374 16.55 -10.46 -11.37
N ALA A 375 17.78 -10.35 -10.84
CA ALA A 375 18.77 -11.42 -10.91
C ALA A 375 18.29 -12.68 -10.17
N GLU A 376 17.54 -12.51 -9.08
CA GLU A 376 16.89 -13.60 -8.34
C GLU A 376 15.63 -14.16 -9.03
N GLY A 377 15.19 -13.58 -10.16
CA GLY A 377 13.97 -14.00 -10.85
C GLY A 377 12.66 -13.64 -10.14
N ARG A 378 12.71 -12.81 -9.09
CA ARG A 378 11.54 -12.42 -8.28
C ARG A 378 10.74 -11.28 -8.92
N VAL A 379 11.37 -10.51 -9.81
CA VAL A 379 10.71 -9.46 -10.61
C VAL A 379 11.11 -9.54 -12.08
N ARG A 380 10.22 -9.08 -12.96
CA ARG A 380 10.44 -8.98 -14.41
C ARG A 380 10.36 -7.52 -14.86
N ALA A 381 11.26 -7.14 -15.76
CA ALA A 381 11.16 -5.89 -16.50
C ALA A 381 10.34 -6.08 -17.79
N VAL A 382 9.39 -5.19 -18.05
CA VAL A 382 8.59 -5.13 -19.29
C VAL A 382 8.83 -3.78 -19.96
N GLY A 383 8.99 -3.76 -21.27
CA GLY A 383 9.31 -2.55 -22.04
C GLY A 383 10.77 -2.10 -21.94
N LEU A 384 11.08 -0.97 -22.58
CA LEU A 384 12.45 -0.49 -22.77
C LEU A 384 12.63 0.94 -22.25
N ALA A 385 13.85 1.27 -21.80
CA ALA A 385 14.27 2.60 -21.37
C ALA A 385 13.24 3.29 -20.44
N ARG A 386 12.73 4.47 -20.83
CA ARG A 386 11.76 5.26 -20.04
C ARG A 386 10.38 4.61 -19.90
N ALA A 387 10.05 3.65 -20.77
CA ALA A 387 8.82 2.89 -20.71
C ALA A 387 8.98 1.59 -19.89
N ARG A 388 10.17 1.31 -19.34
CA ARG A 388 10.42 0.12 -18.53
C ARG A 388 9.52 0.13 -17.29
N ARG A 389 8.79 -0.98 -17.12
CA ARG A 389 7.94 -1.26 -15.96
C ARG A 389 8.41 -2.54 -15.29
N TRP A 390 8.15 -2.63 -13.99
CA TRP A 390 8.46 -3.77 -13.15
C TRP A 390 7.17 -4.45 -12.74
N VAL A 391 7.16 -5.77 -12.83
CA VAL A 391 6.06 -6.64 -12.39
C VAL A 391 6.63 -7.79 -11.57
N ALA A 392 5.87 -8.25 -10.59
CA ALA A 392 6.12 -9.51 -9.89
C ALA A 392 4.92 -10.44 -10.10
N PRO A 393 5.09 -11.77 -10.02
CA PRO A 393 3.95 -12.66 -9.87
C PRO A 393 3.17 -12.27 -8.59
N PRO A 394 1.82 -12.31 -8.62
CA PRO A 394 1.03 -12.02 -7.44
C PRO A 394 1.45 -12.89 -6.26
N LEU A 395 1.59 -12.29 -5.09
CA LEU A 395 1.96 -13.03 -3.89
C LEU A 395 0.74 -13.82 -3.41
N THR A 396 0.82 -15.14 -3.51
CA THR A 396 -0.24 -16.06 -3.08
C THR A 396 0.10 -16.61 -1.69
N GLY A 397 -0.88 -16.67 -0.79
CA GLY A 397 -0.75 -17.31 0.52
C GLY A 397 -0.55 -16.39 1.73
N PHE A 398 -0.22 -15.11 1.56
CA PHE A 398 -0.10 -14.12 2.65
C PHE A 398 -0.54 -12.73 2.17
N THR A 399 -0.83 -11.83 3.10
CA THR A 399 -1.13 -10.43 2.81
C THR A 399 0.09 -9.54 3.07
N THR A 400 0.30 -8.54 2.22
CA THR A 400 1.44 -7.63 2.32
C THR A 400 1.12 -6.30 3.00
N LEU A 401 -0.10 -6.15 3.53
CA LEU A 401 -0.61 -4.93 4.15
C LEU A 401 0.30 -4.36 5.26
N LEU A 402 1.05 -5.21 5.97
CA LEU A 402 1.97 -4.81 7.05
C LEU A 402 3.37 -4.39 6.57
N LEU A 403 3.74 -4.72 5.33
CA LEU A 403 5.10 -4.51 4.80
C LEU A 403 5.32 -3.15 4.17
N LEU A 404 4.30 -2.31 4.19
CA LEU A 404 4.20 -1.19 3.31
C LEU A 404 4.16 0.10 4.13
N PRO A 405 5.20 0.97 4.02
CA PRO A 405 5.10 2.35 4.47
C PRO A 405 3.91 3.04 3.78
N GLY A 406 3.66 2.65 2.52
CA GLY A 406 2.55 2.96 1.61
C GLY A 406 2.33 1.73 0.70
N ALA A 407 1.15 1.11 0.71
CA ALA A 407 0.70 -0.04 -0.05
C ALA A 407 -0.02 0.40 -1.34
N PRO A 408 -0.06 -0.45 -2.38
CA PRO A 408 -1.06 -0.27 -3.42
C PRO A 408 -2.45 -0.44 -2.81
N PRO A 409 -3.45 0.27 -3.37
CA PRO A 409 -4.81 0.05 -2.98
C PRO A 409 -5.23 -1.36 -3.33
N ILE A 410 -6.24 -1.85 -2.64
CA ILE A 410 -7.06 -2.95 -3.16
C ILE A 410 -7.40 -2.56 -4.61
N ALA A 411 -7.01 -3.45 -5.53
CA ALA A 411 -6.70 -3.12 -6.92
C ALA A 411 -7.93 -2.59 -7.67
#